data_AF-A0A1G5LA08-F1
#
_entry.id   AF-A0A1G5LA08-F1
#
_cell.length_a   1.000
_cell.length_b   1.000
_cell.length_c   1.000
_cell.angle_alpha   90.00
_cell.angle_beta   90.00
_cell.angle_gamma   90.00
#
_symmetry.space_group_name_H-M   'P 1'
#
loop_
_entity.id
_entity.type
_entity.pdbx_description
1 polymer ?
#
loop_
_entity_poly.entity_id
_entity_poly.type
_entity_poly.pdbx_seq_one_letter_code
_entity_poly.pdbx_strand_id
1 'polypeptide(L)'
;MNSRIRNMLVITIFFVIILLVKSLWLDPVGQLEGDMKKYHDFVLLNVESSYDSILKPIISYRIVDIKQVTADGETIILTKDIENNQWVSETLEGQYRAKIRFYFMHILPYRDTQVQIKGGTENGNQM
;
A
#
# COMPACT_ATOMS: atom_id res chain seq x y z
N MET A 1 -7.18 42.70 -8.75
CA MET A 1 -6.59 41.45 -9.28
C MET A 1 -7.01 41.29 -10.74
N ASN A 2 -6.07 41.12 -11.67
CA ASN A 2 -6.38 41.04 -13.10
C ASN A 2 -7.30 39.84 -13.38
N SER A 3 -8.34 40.01 -14.21
CA SER A 3 -9.34 38.97 -14.51
C SER A 3 -8.71 37.66 -15.01
N ARG A 4 -7.58 37.76 -15.72
CA ARG A 4 -6.79 36.61 -16.16
C ARG A 4 -6.17 35.83 -14.99
N ILE A 5 -5.57 36.53 -14.03
CA ILE A 5 -4.96 35.91 -12.83
C ILE A 5 -6.03 35.23 -12.00
N ARG A 6 -7.19 35.88 -11.82
CA ARG A 6 -8.32 35.29 -11.09
C ARG A 6 -8.82 34.00 -11.75
N ASN A 7 -8.99 34.00 -13.08
CA ASN A 7 -9.43 32.79 -13.79
C ASN A 7 -8.40 31.66 -13.72
N MET A 8 -7.10 31.96 -13.87
CA MET A 8 -6.05 30.96 -13.70
C MET A 8 -6.07 30.36 -12.30
N LEU A 9 -6.23 31.19 -11.28
CA LEU A 9 -6.27 30.73 -9.88
C LEU A 9 -7.48 29.81 -9.63
N VAL A 10 -8.65 30.17 -10.13
CA VAL A 10 -9.87 29.34 -10.03
C VAL A 10 -9.68 27.99 -10.73
N ILE A 11 -9.15 27.98 -11.95
CA ILE A 11 -8.90 26.75 -12.71
C ILE A 11 -7.89 25.86 -11.98
N THR A 12 -6.80 26.44 -11.46
CA THR A 12 -5.80 25.71 -10.69
C THR A 12 -6.40 25.07 -9.43
N ILE A 13 -7.19 25.83 -8.66
CA ILE A 13 -7.88 25.28 -7.48
C ILE A 13 -8.81 24.14 -7.88
N PHE A 14 -9.56 24.31 -8.96
CA PHE A 14 -10.47 23.28 -9.47
C PHE A 14 -9.72 21.99 -9.83
N PHE A 15 -8.61 22.09 -10.55
CA PHE A 15 -7.77 20.92 -10.86
C PHE A 15 -7.17 20.28 -9.61
N VAL A 16 -6.71 21.07 -8.64
CA VAL A 16 -6.20 20.56 -7.36
C VAL A 16 -7.27 19.74 -6.66
N ILE A 17 -8.51 20.24 -6.58
CA ILE A 17 -9.63 19.52 -5.96
C ILE A 17 -9.89 18.19 -6.69
N ILE A 18 -9.93 18.18 -8.02
CA ILE A 18 -10.14 16.96 -8.80
C ILE A 18 -9.04 15.92 -8.52
N LEU A 19 -7.78 16.37 -8.48
CA LEU A 19 -6.64 15.48 -8.22
C LEU A 19 -6.69 14.90 -6.81
N LEU A 20 -7.11 15.69 -5.81
CA LEU A 20 -7.29 15.21 -4.45
C LEU A 20 -8.40 14.16 -4.36
N VAL A 21 -9.55 14.40 -5.01
CA VAL A 21 -10.66 13.43 -5.03
C VAL A 21 -10.23 12.12 -5.69
N LYS A 22 -9.58 12.19 -6.85
CA LYS A 22 -9.05 10.99 -7.54
C LYS A 22 -8.08 10.23 -6.63
N SER A 23 -7.14 10.94 -6.00
CA SER A 23 -6.09 10.31 -5.20
C SER A 23 -6.61 9.67 -3.91
N LEU A 24 -7.70 10.18 -3.34
CA LEU A 24 -8.25 9.69 -2.08
C LEU A 24 -9.33 8.62 -2.27
N TRP A 25 -10.10 8.66 -3.36
CA TRP A 25 -11.23 7.76 -3.58
C TRP A 25 -11.02 6.73 -4.69
N LEU A 26 -10.27 7.05 -5.75
CA LEU A 26 -10.11 6.16 -6.90
C LEU A 26 -8.83 5.33 -6.87
N ASP A 27 -7.78 5.84 -6.20
CA ASP A 27 -6.49 5.16 -6.11
C ASP A 27 -6.37 4.02 -5.07
N PRO A 28 -7.16 3.94 -3.97
CA PRO A 28 -7.07 2.80 -3.07
C PRO A 28 -7.50 1.49 -3.76
N VAL A 29 -6.84 0.38 -3.42
CA VAL A 29 -7.30 -0.96 -3.85
C VAL A 29 -8.73 -1.17 -3.35
N GLY A 30 -9.60 -1.64 -4.26
CA GLY A 30 -11.00 -1.96 -3.96
C GLY A 30 -11.16 -3.21 -3.09
N GLN A 31 -12.36 -3.79 -3.07
CA GLN A 31 -12.58 -5.05 -2.36
C GLN A 31 -11.75 -6.16 -3.01
N LEU A 32 -10.78 -6.69 -2.25
CA LEU A 32 -9.95 -7.83 -2.64
C LEU A 32 -10.54 -9.10 -2.03
N GLU A 33 -10.55 -10.18 -2.82
CA GLU A 33 -11.01 -11.50 -2.40
C GLU A 33 -9.87 -12.53 -2.43
N GLY A 34 -10.02 -13.61 -1.66
CA GLY A 34 -9.06 -14.73 -1.65
C GLY A 34 -7.65 -14.35 -1.22
N ASP A 35 -6.66 -14.87 -1.95
CA ASP A 35 -5.23 -14.72 -1.62
C ASP A 35 -4.72 -13.28 -1.75
N MET A 36 -5.33 -12.48 -2.63
CA MET A 36 -5.01 -11.05 -2.72
C MET A 36 -5.37 -10.30 -1.44
N LYS A 37 -6.45 -10.69 -0.75
CA LYS A 37 -6.81 -10.11 0.54
C LYS A 37 -5.82 -10.50 1.63
N LYS A 38 -5.42 -11.78 1.67
CA LYS A 38 -4.42 -12.25 2.63
C LYS A 38 -3.08 -11.53 2.45
N TYR A 39 -2.65 -11.37 1.19
CA TYR A 39 -1.44 -10.60 0.87
C TYR A 39 -1.58 -9.11 1.21
N HIS A 40 -2.76 -8.51 0.99
CA HIS A 40 -3.06 -7.13 1.42
C HIS A 40 -2.84 -6.94 2.92
N ASP A 41 -3.46 -7.81 3.74
CA ASP A 41 -3.42 -7.70 5.19
C ASP A 41 -2.00 -7.95 5.72
N PHE A 42 -1.28 -8.90 5.14
CA PHE A 42 0.13 -9.14 5.42
C PHE A 42 1.02 -7.91 5.11
N VAL A 43 0.85 -7.29 3.94
CA VAL A 43 1.61 -6.08 3.58
C VAL A 43 1.27 -4.94 4.53
N LEU A 44 0.01 -4.77 4.90
CA LEU A 44 -0.42 -3.72 5.83
C LEU A 44 0.27 -3.86 7.19
N LEU A 45 0.30 -5.08 7.75
CA LEU A 45 0.99 -5.38 9.01
C LEU A 45 2.50 -5.13 8.93
N ASN A 46 3.16 -5.54 7.85
CA ASN A 46 4.61 -5.33 7.68
C ASN A 46 4.98 -3.85 7.51
N VAL A 47 4.12 -3.08 6.84
CA VAL A 47 4.34 -1.65 6.69
C VAL A 47 4.17 -0.96 8.03
N GLU A 48 3.15 -1.32 8.81
CA GLU A 48 2.93 -0.74 10.14
C GLU A 48 4.09 -1.02 11.10
N SER A 49 4.65 -2.23 11.09
CA SER A 49 5.81 -2.59 11.90
C SER A 49 7.10 -1.91 11.43
N SER A 50 7.27 -1.73 10.12
CA SER A 50 8.45 -1.07 9.56
C SER A 50 8.44 0.45 9.71
N TYR A 51 7.27 1.07 9.90
CA TYR A 51 7.10 2.53 9.97
C TYR A 51 6.93 3.06 11.39
N ASP A 52 7.78 2.65 12.34
CA ASP A 52 7.78 3.19 13.71
C ASP A 52 8.56 4.51 13.82
N SER A 53 8.04 5.56 13.17
CA SER A 53 8.63 6.91 13.18
C SER A 53 7.79 7.89 13.99
N ILE A 54 8.46 8.85 14.64
CA ILE A 54 7.87 9.99 15.36
C ILE A 54 6.87 10.78 14.49
N LEU A 55 6.96 10.66 13.16
CA LEU A 55 6.09 11.30 12.18
C LEU A 55 4.79 10.53 11.85
N LYS A 56 4.51 9.40 12.53
CA LYS A 56 3.25 8.64 12.43
C LYS A 56 1.96 9.49 12.44
N PRO A 57 1.79 10.53 13.29
CA PRO A 57 0.53 11.29 13.31
C PRO A 57 0.31 12.17 12.06
N ILE A 58 1.34 12.41 11.24
CA ILE A 58 1.27 13.29 10.07
C ILE A 58 1.34 12.48 8.77
N ILE A 59 2.00 11.33 8.80
CA ILE A 59 2.21 10.48 7.63
C ILE A 59 1.25 9.30 7.71
N SER A 60 0.39 9.18 6.70
CA SER A 60 -0.36 7.94 6.46
C SER A 60 0.12 7.24 5.21
N TYR A 61 -0.24 5.98 5.08
CA TYR A 61 -0.01 5.20 3.88
C TYR A 61 -1.30 4.52 3.44
N ARG A 62 -1.37 4.17 2.17
CA ARG A 62 -2.43 3.32 1.60
C ARG A 62 -1.80 2.37 0.59
N ILE A 63 -2.29 1.14 0.57
CA ILE A 63 -2.00 0.24 -0.54
C ILE A 63 -2.88 0.73 -1.71
N VAL A 64 -2.25 1.01 -2.85
CA VAL A 64 -2.92 1.58 -4.04
C VAL A 64 -3.03 0.57 -5.18
N ASP A 65 -2.23 -0.49 -5.14
CA ASP A 65 -2.25 -1.54 -6.16
C ASP A 65 -1.74 -2.84 -5.53
N ILE A 66 -2.41 -3.95 -5.83
CA ILE A 66 -1.94 -5.30 -5.53
C ILE A 66 -2.15 -6.12 -6.79
N LYS A 67 -1.09 -6.79 -7.22
CA LYS A 67 -1.14 -7.67 -8.37
C LYS A 67 -0.30 -8.92 -8.18
N GLN A 68 -0.79 -10.02 -8.73
CA GLN A 68 0.01 -11.20 -8.95
C GLN A 68 0.96 -10.93 -10.12
N VAL A 69 2.26 -11.03 -9.88
CA VAL A 69 3.32 -10.81 -10.87
C VAL A 69 3.53 -12.07 -11.72
N THR A 70 3.43 -13.24 -11.10
CA THR A 70 3.53 -14.55 -11.75
C THR A 70 2.64 -15.55 -11.03
N ALA A 71 2.01 -16.44 -11.78
CA ALA A 71 1.30 -17.60 -11.24
C ALA A 71 2.27 -18.69 -10.76
N ASP A 72 3.48 -18.72 -11.32
CA ASP A 72 4.52 -19.67 -10.94
C ASP A 72 5.25 -19.21 -9.69
N GLY A 73 5.43 -20.14 -8.74
CA GLY A 73 6.12 -19.91 -7.47
C GLY A 73 5.14 -19.75 -6.29
N GLU A 74 5.68 -19.41 -5.14
CA GLU A 74 4.93 -19.32 -3.89
C GLU A 74 5.26 -18.01 -3.16
N THR A 75 4.30 -17.47 -2.41
CA THR A 75 4.50 -16.35 -1.50
C THR A 75 4.17 -16.80 -0.08
N ILE A 76 5.18 -16.82 0.79
CA ILE A 76 4.99 -17.14 2.21
C ILE A 76 4.60 -15.85 2.93
N ILE A 77 3.44 -15.85 3.56
CA ILE A 77 2.94 -14.75 4.39
C ILE A 77 2.80 -15.21 5.84
N LEU A 78 2.84 -14.26 6.77
CA LEU A 78 2.54 -14.50 8.18
C LEU A 78 1.17 -13.92 8.50
N THR A 79 0.23 -14.78 8.85
CA THR A 79 -1.12 -14.40 9.25
C THR A 79 -1.27 -14.62 10.76
N LYS A 80 -1.97 -13.71 11.43
CA LYS A 80 -2.28 -13.86 12.86
C LYS A 80 -3.56 -14.68 13.00
N ASP A 81 -3.46 -15.85 13.62
CA ASP A 81 -4.62 -16.67 13.98
C ASP A 81 -5.38 -16.00 15.12
N ILE A 82 -6.64 -15.66 14.87
CA ILE A 82 -7.51 -14.95 15.82
C ILE A 82 -7.92 -15.88 16.98
N GLU A 83 -8.03 -17.19 16.75
CA GLU A 83 -8.48 -18.13 17.77
C GLU A 83 -7.35 -18.44 18.77
N ASN A 84 -6.12 -18.59 18.28
CA ASN A 84 -4.98 -19.01 19.10
C ASN A 84 -4.02 -17.85 19.44
N ASN A 85 -4.22 -16.66 18.88
CA ASN A 85 -3.33 -15.50 19.00
C ASN A 85 -1.87 -15.82 18.61
N GLN A 86 -1.67 -16.82 17.75
CA GLN A 86 -0.36 -17.27 17.26
C GLN A 86 -0.13 -16.79 15.82
N TRP A 87 1.13 -16.57 15.47
CA TRP A 87 1.53 -16.29 14.09
C TRP A 87 1.66 -17.60 13.34
N VAL A 88 0.91 -17.74 12.25
CA VAL A 88 0.96 -18.92 11.38
C VAL A 88 1.47 -18.49 10.01
N SER A 89 2.44 -19.24 9.49
CA SER A 89 2.90 -19.07 8.12
C SER A 89 1.91 -19.73 7.16
N GLU A 90 1.44 -18.99 6.17
CA GLU A 90 0.58 -19.47 5.10
C GLU A 90 1.26 -19.27 3.75
N THR A 91 1.13 -20.24 2.87
CA THR A 91 1.70 -20.18 1.52
C THR A 91 0.60 -19.83 0.53
N LEU A 92 0.79 -18.74 -0.22
CA LEU A 92 -0.06 -18.33 -1.32
C LEU A 92 0.54 -18.79 -2.65
N GLU A 93 -0.32 -19.21 -3.59
CA GLU A 93 0.11 -19.56 -4.93
C GLU A 93 0.46 -18.32 -5.77
N GLY A 94 1.63 -18.35 -6.39
CA GLY A 94 2.21 -17.28 -7.19
C GLY A 94 2.91 -16.19 -6.38
N GLN A 95 3.48 -15.22 -7.10
CA GLN A 95 4.20 -14.10 -6.52
C GLN A 95 3.38 -12.83 -6.59
N TYR A 96 3.30 -12.08 -5.49
CA TYR A 96 2.51 -10.86 -5.42
C TYR A 96 3.39 -9.62 -5.27
N ARG A 97 2.88 -8.49 -5.76
CA ARG A 97 3.47 -7.16 -5.60
C ARG A 97 2.41 -6.21 -5.10
N ALA A 98 2.74 -5.48 -4.04
CA ALA A 98 1.95 -4.36 -3.56
C ALA A 98 2.66 -3.04 -3.88
N LYS A 99 1.87 -2.04 -4.27
CA LYS A 99 2.31 -0.65 -4.35
C LYS A 99 1.68 0.10 -3.18
N ILE A 100 2.52 0.74 -2.38
CA ILE A 100 2.10 1.54 -1.24
C ILE A 100 2.41 3.00 -1.56
N ARG A 101 1.44 3.86 -1.29
CA ARG A 101 1.57 5.31 -1.43
C ARG A 101 1.51 5.96 -0.06
N PHE A 102 2.46 6.83 0.21
CA PHE A 102 2.51 7.63 1.42
C PHE A 102 1.94 9.02 1.17
N TYR A 103 1.20 9.48 2.16
CA TYR A 103 0.48 10.75 2.17
C TYR A 103 0.95 11.58 3.36
N PHE A 104 1.19 12.85 3.11
CA PHE A 104 1.42 13.87 4.12
C PHE A 104 0.08 14.50 4.51
N MET A 105 -0.16 14.66 5.82
CA MET A 105 -1.43 15.13 6.39
C MET A 105 -2.65 14.39 5.82
N HIS A 106 -2.53 13.08 5.55
CA HIS A 106 -3.58 12.23 4.98
C HIS A 106 -4.10 12.61 3.58
N ILE A 107 -3.58 13.66 2.95
CA ILE A 107 -4.17 14.25 1.75
C ILE A 107 -3.18 14.25 0.59
N LEU A 108 -1.94 14.67 0.84
CA LEU A 108 -0.98 14.93 -0.24
C LEU A 108 -0.04 13.74 -0.43
N PRO A 109 -0.16 12.98 -1.53
CA PRO A 109 0.78 11.92 -1.81
C PRO A 109 2.17 12.50 -2.07
N TYR A 110 3.21 11.92 -1.46
CA TYR A 110 4.59 12.41 -1.60
C TYR A 110 5.59 11.32 -1.99
N ARG A 111 5.25 10.04 -1.78
CA ARG A 111 6.13 8.92 -2.09
C ARG A 111 5.34 7.67 -2.45
N ASP A 112 5.78 6.99 -3.50
CA ASP A 112 5.34 5.63 -3.84
C ASP A 112 6.48 4.66 -3.53
N THR A 113 6.16 3.52 -2.92
CA THR A 113 7.09 2.38 -2.76
C THR A 113 6.45 1.12 -3.30
N GLN A 114 7.26 0.22 -3.83
CA GLN A 114 6.81 -1.10 -4.26
C GLN A 114 7.41 -2.14 -3.35
N VAL A 115 6.55 -2.99 -2.79
CA VAL A 115 6.96 -4.11 -1.95
C VAL A 115 6.64 -5.38 -2.71
N GLN A 116 7.70 -6.11 -3.05
CA GLN A 116 7.65 -7.45 -3.60
C GLN A 116 8.18 -8.38 -2.53
N ILE A 117 7.29 -9.10 -1.87
CA ILE A 117 7.70 -10.13 -0.91
C ILE A 117 7.78 -11.41 -1.72
N LYS A 118 9.00 -11.81 -2.08
CA LYS A 118 9.24 -13.10 -2.71
C LYS A 118 9.05 -14.17 -1.63
N GLY A 119 8.07 -15.05 -1.78
CA GLY A 119 8.12 -16.29 -1.00
C GLY A 119 9.31 -17.12 -1.48
N GLY A 120 10.05 -17.65 -0.52
CA GLY A 120 11.18 -18.53 -0.78
C GLY A 120 12.50 -17.82 -1.10
N THR A 121 13.27 -17.52 -0.05
CA THR A 121 14.57 -18.19 0.04
C THR A 121 14.60 -18.95 1.34
N GLU A 122 14.28 -20.24 1.32
CA GLU A 122 15.04 -21.16 2.15
C GLU A 122 16.49 -21.09 1.64
N ASN A 123 17.26 -20.22 2.27
CA ASN A 123 18.66 -20.45 2.53
C ASN A 123 18.95 -19.75 3.84
N GLY A 124 18.65 -20.47 4.93
CA GLY A 124 19.59 -20.46 6.03
C GLY A 124 20.93 -20.95 5.48
N ASN A 125 21.81 -20.01 5.13
CA ASN A 125 23.24 -20.23 5.17
C ASN A 125 23.95 -18.89 5.40
N GLN A 126 24.40 -18.73 6.63
CA GLN A 126 25.65 -18.08 7.05
C GLN A 126 26.12 -16.86 6.24
N MET A 127 26.06 -15.69 6.86
CA MET A 127 27.25 -14.96 7.36
C MET A 127 26.83 -13.87 8.36
#